data_AF-A0A2V9IRC8-F1
#
_entry.id   AF-A0A2V9IRC8-F1
#
_cell.length_a   1.000
_cell.length_b   1.000
_cell.length_c   1.000
_cell.angle_alpha   90.00
_cell.angle_beta   90.00
_cell.angle_gamma   90.00
#
_symmetry.space_group_name_H-M   'P 1'
#
loop_
_entity.id
_entity.type
_entity.pdbx_description
1 polymer ?
#
loop_
_entity_poly.entity_id
_entity_poly.type
_entity_poly.pdbx_seq_one_letter_code
_entity_poly.pdbx_strand_id
1 'polypeptide(L)'
;MTVGLLRVAKRSALSPGYTQVLSMDQEPGIGMSLGIWNLAPGQGATAGSSEAETAVLALSGTGTLSSPSIALQFSRPEWIETPPTVIHCCAGESVQARNDGDTPVELIVVQTRNRRPFSPRHYRPENIQIEHRGKGILQETCHRIVRLVFDDNNGPPESNLVLGEVVNFAGRWSSYPPHSHPQPEIYYYRFEPPSGYGYGELGDDVFKIRSVTTCITSGQSGIWKEIDTKALRSIRNTPGLSAKRVSEPPDK
;
A
#
# COMPACT_ATOMS: atom_id res chain seq x y z
N MET A 1 -15.46 -14.32 -19.75
CA MET A 1 -14.08 -14.33 -19.22
C MET A 1 -13.74 -12.89 -18.92
N THR A 2 -13.79 -12.48 -17.66
CA THR A 2 -13.40 -11.11 -17.29
C THR A 2 -11.89 -11.11 -17.13
N VAL A 3 -11.21 -10.51 -18.10
CA VAL A 3 -9.76 -10.29 -18.05
C VAL A 3 -9.50 -9.41 -16.84
N GLY A 4 -8.71 -9.90 -15.87
CA GLY A 4 -8.22 -9.08 -14.78
C GLY A 4 -7.45 -7.90 -15.36
N LEU A 5 -7.94 -6.69 -15.13
CA LEU A 5 -7.31 -5.49 -15.68
C LEU A 5 -6.16 -5.08 -14.76
N LEU A 6 -4.93 -5.53 -15.04
CA LEU A 6 -3.78 -4.83 -14.46
C LEU A 6 -3.57 -3.52 -15.21
N ARG A 7 -3.86 -2.42 -14.53
CA ARG A 7 -3.21 -1.15 -14.82
C ARG A 7 -2.18 -0.92 -13.74
N VAL A 8 -0.91 -0.90 -14.14
CA VAL A 8 0.11 -0.13 -13.41
C VAL A 8 -0.35 1.32 -13.54
N ALA A 9 -1.11 1.82 -12.56
CA ALA A 9 -1.47 3.23 -12.58
C ALA A 9 -0.17 4.04 -12.58
N LYS A 10 -0.17 5.11 -13.37
CA LYS A 10 0.97 6.01 -13.61
C LYS A 10 1.82 6.18 -12.35
N ARG A 11 3.14 6.23 -12.53
CA ARG A 11 4.04 6.81 -11.52
C ARG A 11 3.52 8.21 -11.20
N SER A 12 2.83 8.34 -10.09
CA SER A 12 2.40 9.64 -9.58
C SER A 12 3.66 10.29 -9.01
N ALA A 13 4.19 11.31 -9.69
CA ALA A 13 5.03 12.26 -8.97
C ALA A 13 4.16 12.80 -7.86
N LEU A 14 4.53 12.56 -6.59
CA LEU A 14 3.78 13.04 -5.45
C LEU A 14 4.00 14.55 -5.33
N SER A 15 3.23 15.29 -6.12
CA SER A 15 3.16 16.75 -6.02
C SER A 15 2.50 17.12 -4.69
N PRO A 16 2.84 18.28 -4.11
CA PRO A 16 2.08 18.83 -2.99
C PRO A 16 0.58 18.89 -3.32
N GLY A 17 -0.26 18.58 -2.33
CA GLY A 17 -1.71 18.51 -2.48
C GLY A 17 -2.25 17.09 -2.71
N TYR A 18 -3.41 16.99 -3.37
CA TYR A 18 -4.10 15.73 -3.61
C TYR A 18 -3.81 15.17 -5.01
N THR A 19 -3.44 13.90 -5.07
CA THR A 19 -3.31 13.15 -6.32
C THR A 19 -4.33 12.01 -6.34
N GLN A 20 -5.32 12.07 -7.23
CA GLN A 20 -6.21 10.95 -7.50
C GLN A 20 -5.44 9.87 -8.27
N VAL A 21 -5.29 8.69 -7.69
CA VAL A 21 -4.58 7.56 -8.32
C VAL A 21 -5.55 6.65 -9.06
N LEU A 22 -6.71 6.39 -8.47
CA LEU A 22 -7.78 5.59 -9.05
C LEU A 22 -9.13 6.20 -8.66
N SER A 23 -10.07 6.28 -9.59
CA SER A 23 -11.45 6.68 -9.31
C SER A 23 -12.41 5.53 -9.56
N MET A 24 -13.32 5.29 -8.59
CA MET A 24 -14.38 4.28 -8.69
C MET A 24 -15.36 4.55 -9.84
N ASP A 25 -15.48 5.79 -10.30
CA ASP A 25 -16.35 6.16 -11.43
C ASP A 25 -15.67 5.88 -12.78
N GLN A 26 -14.33 5.92 -12.82
CA GLN A 26 -13.55 5.60 -14.02
C GLN A 26 -13.34 4.10 -14.19
N GLU A 27 -13.28 3.35 -13.09
CA GLU A 27 -13.08 1.89 -13.07
C GLU A 27 -14.20 1.21 -12.26
N PRO A 28 -15.44 1.18 -12.77
CA PRO A 28 -16.61 0.70 -12.03
C PRO A 28 -16.53 -0.79 -11.64
N GLY A 29 -15.70 -1.59 -12.33
CA GLY A 29 -15.45 -2.99 -11.97
C GLY A 29 -14.65 -3.18 -10.68
N ILE A 30 -13.99 -2.13 -10.20
CA ILE A 30 -13.23 -2.12 -8.93
C ILE A 30 -14.05 -1.51 -7.81
N GLY A 31 -14.86 -0.50 -8.13
CA GLY A 31 -15.78 0.12 -7.16
C GLY A 31 -15.09 0.91 -6.05
N MET A 32 -13.78 1.12 -6.12
CA MET A 32 -12.98 1.83 -5.12
C MET A 32 -12.19 2.98 -5.74
N SER A 33 -12.01 4.04 -4.96
CA SER A 33 -11.11 5.15 -5.25
C SER A 33 -9.89 5.11 -4.33
N LEU A 34 -8.74 5.46 -4.88
CA LEU A 34 -7.48 5.64 -4.17
C LEU A 34 -6.93 7.03 -4.49
N GLY A 35 -6.62 7.80 -3.48
CA GLY A 35 -5.94 9.08 -3.60
C GLY A 35 -4.84 9.25 -2.57
N ILE A 36 -3.90 10.13 -2.85
CA ILE A 36 -2.77 10.42 -1.96
C ILE A 36 -2.73 11.91 -1.69
N TRP A 37 -2.67 12.30 -0.42
CA TRP A 37 -2.29 13.65 -0.02
C TRP A 37 -0.81 13.71 0.29
N ASN A 38 -0.15 14.74 -0.21
CA ASN A 38 1.17 15.18 0.23
C ASN A 38 1.03 16.59 0.82
N LEU A 39 0.95 16.69 2.14
CA LEU A 39 0.70 17.93 2.86
C LEU A 39 2.01 18.56 3.30
N ALA A 40 2.29 19.80 2.88
CA ALA A 40 3.42 20.56 3.41
C ALA A 40 3.18 20.92 4.90
N PRO A 41 4.24 21.28 5.66
CA PRO A 41 4.13 21.71 7.05
C PRO A 41 3.01 22.75 7.26
N GLY A 42 2.16 22.53 8.26
CA GLY A 42 1.03 23.40 8.59
C GLY A 42 -0.19 23.31 7.68
N GLN A 43 -0.13 22.58 6.56
CA GLN A 43 -1.29 22.38 5.68
C GLN A 43 -2.29 21.38 6.27
N GLY A 44 -3.55 21.56 5.90
CA GLY A 44 -4.61 20.60 6.19
C GLY A 44 -5.43 20.25 4.95
N ALA A 45 -6.16 19.14 5.03
CA ALA A 45 -7.06 18.66 3.98
C ALA A 45 -8.25 17.93 4.60
N THR A 46 -9.33 17.79 3.82
CA THR A 46 -10.55 17.11 4.24
C THR A 46 -10.99 16.14 3.16
N ALA A 47 -11.34 14.91 3.56
CA ALA A 47 -11.88 13.88 2.68
C ALA A 47 -13.19 13.39 3.26
N GLY A 48 -14.18 13.25 2.41
CA GLY A 48 -15.49 12.73 2.73
C GLY A 48 -16.29 12.57 1.45
N SER A 49 -17.44 11.91 1.55
CA SER A 49 -18.35 11.74 0.44
C SER A 49 -19.77 11.58 0.96
N SER A 50 -20.75 12.13 0.24
CA SER A 50 -22.16 11.91 0.56
C SER A 50 -22.64 10.49 0.19
N GLU A 51 -21.85 9.72 -0.55
CA GLU A 51 -22.26 8.41 -1.07
C GLU A 51 -21.30 7.26 -0.75
N ALA A 52 -20.09 7.59 -0.28
CA ALA A 52 -19.01 6.63 -0.06
C ALA A 52 -18.49 6.70 1.38
N GLU A 53 -18.18 5.53 1.93
CA GLU A 53 -17.34 5.48 3.12
C GLU A 53 -15.91 5.89 2.78
N THR A 54 -15.20 6.45 3.75
CA THR A 54 -13.86 7.03 3.57
C THR A 54 -12.93 6.58 4.68
N ALA A 55 -11.82 5.95 4.31
CA ALA A 55 -10.71 5.65 5.21
C ALA A 55 -9.49 6.52 4.84
N VAL A 56 -8.89 7.16 5.85
CA VAL A 56 -7.65 7.93 5.70
C VAL A 56 -6.57 7.31 6.56
N LEU A 57 -5.50 6.86 5.90
CA LEU A 57 -4.34 6.20 6.50
C LEU A 57 -3.13 7.13 6.49
N ALA A 58 -2.50 7.31 7.65
CA ALA A 58 -1.24 8.05 7.77
C ALA A 58 -0.06 7.17 7.31
N LEU A 59 0.47 7.46 6.11
CA LEU A 59 1.57 6.69 5.52
C LEU A 59 2.91 7.13 6.13
N SER A 60 3.13 8.44 6.29
CA SER A 60 4.36 8.98 6.87
C SER A 60 4.17 10.39 7.45
N GLY A 61 5.09 10.78 8.32
CA GLY A 61 5.19 12.13 8.90
C GLY A 61 4.47 12.26 10.25
N THR A 62 4.28 13.51 10.70
CA THR A 62 3.67 13.83 12.00
C THR A 62 2.50 14.79 11.81
N GLY A 63 1.36 14.47 12.40
CA GLY A 63 0.14 15.25 12.19
C GLY A 63 -1.04 14.81 13.05
N THR A 64 -2.21 15.32 12.69
CA THR A 64 -3.47 15.00 13.33
C THR A 64 -4.48 14.54 12.27
N LEU A 65 -5.18 13.43 12.55
CA LEU A 65 -6.40 13.03 11.86
C LEU A 65 -7.59 13.24 12.79
N SER A 66 -8.70 13.77 12.29
CA SER A 66 -9.92 13.93 13.07
C SER A 66 -11.19 13.68 12.27
N SER A 67 -12.25 13.27 12.95
CA SER A 67 -13.64 13.26 12.49
C SER A 67 -14.48 14.02 13.55
N PRO A 68 -15.81 14.18 13.37
CA PRO A 68 -16.63 14.89 14.35
C PRO A 68 -16.52 14.36 15.80
N SER A 69 -16.23 13.08 15.98
CA SER A 69 -16.16 12.42 17.30
C SER A 69 -14.77 11.90 17.69
N ILE A 70 -13.77 12.00 16.80
CA ILE A 70 -12.44 11.40 16.98
C ILE A 70 -11.37 12.45 16.67
N ALA A 71 -10.33 12.54 17.48
CA ALA A 71 -9.10 13.27 17.15
C ALA A 71 -7.88 12.44 17.58
N LEU A 72 -6.97 12.19 16.63
CA LEU A 72 -5.79 11.36 16.82
C LEU A 72 -4.56 12.12 16.33
N GLN A 73 -3.58 12.30 17.21
CA GLN A 73 -2.23 12.62 16.79
C GLN A 73 -1.54 11.36 16.27
N PHE A 74 -0.69 11.51 15.28
CA PHE A 74 0.18 10.47 14.78
C PHE A 74 1.59 11.01 14.55
N SER A 75 2.58 10.15 14.77
CA SER A 75 3.95 10.36 14.32
C SER A 75 4.44 9.03 13.76
N ARG A 76 4.73 9.01 12.46
CA ARG A 76 5.13 7.82 11.71
C ARG A 76 6.37 8.14 10.89
N PRO A 77 7.56 8.10 11.51
CA PRO A 77 8.81 8.38 10.82
C PRO A 77 9.14 7.31 9.78
N GLU A 78 8.89 6.02 10.10
CA GLU A 78 9.22 4.88 9.25
C GLU A 78 8.02 3.95 9.06
N TRP A 79 7.49 3.90 7.83
CA TRP A 79 6.34 3.05 7.50
C TRP A 79 6.66 1.55 7.59
N ILE A 80 7.93 1.16 7.46
CA ILE A 80 8.38 -0.23 7.51
C ILE A 80 8.21 -0.81 8.91
N GLU A 81 8.56 -0.06 9.96
CA GLU A 81 8.60 -0.59 11.33
C GLU A 81 7.36 -0.25 12.14
N THR A 82 6.72 0.89 11.86
CA THR A 82 5.57 1.37 12.63
C THR A 82 4.27 1.16 11.85
N PRO A 83 3.24 0.52 12.43
CA PRO A 83 1.90 0.49 11.85
C PRO A 83 1.29 1.88 11.66
N PRO A 84 0.26 2.03 10.81
CA PRO A 84 -0.37 3.31 10.54
C PRO A 84 -1.27 3.79 11.69
N THR A 85 -1.63 5.08 11.64
CA THR A 85 -2.86 5.60 12.26
C THR A 85 -3.91 5.78 11.17
N VAL A 86 -5.15 5.35 11.42
CA VAL A 86 -6.24 5.40 10.45
C VAL A 86 -7.53 5.91 11.09
N ILE A 87 -8.29 6.74 10.37
CA ILE A 87 -9.71 7.02 10.66
C ILE A 87 -10.57 6.52 9.49
N HIS A 88 -11.71 5.91 9.82
CA HIS A 88 -12.68 5.39 8.87
C HIS A 88 -14.08 5.91 9.21
N CYS A 89 -14.72 6.58 8.26
CA CYS A 89 -16.03 7.21 8.42
C CYS A 89 -17.01 6.70 7.35
N CYS A 90 -18.29 6.69 7.68
CA CYS A 90 -19.35 6.37 6.73
C CYS A 90 -19.64 7.54 5.76
N ALA A 91 -20.51 7.31 4.79
CA ALA A 91 -20.97 8.37 3.92
C ALA A 91 -21.71 9.49 4.69
N GLY A 92 -21.48 10.73 4.30
CA GLY A 92 -22.00 11.94 4.95
C GLY A 92 -21.08 12.51 6.03
N GLU A 93 -20.04 11.77 6.44
CA GLU A 93 -19.01 12.25 7.35
C GLU A 93 -17.69 12.55 6.62
N SER A 94 -16.78 13.23 7.33
CA SER A 94 -15.47 13.56 6.79
C SER A 94 -14.35 13.30 7.79
N VAL A 95 -13.18 13.03 7.24
CA VAL A 95 -11.91 13.00 7.95
C VAL A 95 -11.13 14.26 7.58
N GLN A 96 -10.77 15.03 8.59
CA GLN A 96 -9.85 16.15 8.47
C GLN A 96 -8.44 15.67 8.81
N ALA A 97 -7.46 16.22 8.11
CA ALA A 97 -6.06 15.95 8.33
C ALA A 97 -5.31 17.27 8.45
N ARG A 98 -4.29 17.30 9.30
CA ARG A 98 -3.36 18.42 9.43
C ARG A 98 -1.94 17.89 9.58
N ASN A 99 -1.00 18.53 8.89
CA ASN A 99 0.42 18.34 9.11
C ASN A 99 0.87 19.23 10.28
N ASP A 100 1.26 18.60 11.38
CA ASP A 100 1.74 19.25 12.60
C ASP A 100 3.27 19.23 12.73
N GLY A 101 3.95 18.56 11.79
CA GLY A 101 5.40 18.47 11.72
C GLY A 101 6.05 19.54 10.86
N ASP A 102 7.37 19.42 10.72
CA ASP A 102 8.26 20.27 9.92
C ASP A 102 8.64 19.64 8.57
N THR A 103 8.30 18.37 8.34
CA THR A 103 8.44 17.67 7.06
C THR A 103 7.08 17.42 6.40
N PRO A 104 7.02 17.15 5.09
CA PRO A 104 5.78 16.73 4.45
C PRO A 104 5.17 15.48 5.09
N VAL A 105 3.83 15.42 5.09
CA VAL A 105 3.03 14.29 5.54
C VAL A 105 2.37 13.64 4.34
N GLU A 106 2.46 12.31 4.25
CA GLU A 106 1.77 11.54 3.22
C GLU A 106 0.61 10.76 3.81
N LEU A 107 -0.57 10.89 3.18
CA LEU A 107 -1.79 10.21 3.60
C LEU A 107 -2.41 9.48 2.41
N ILE A 108 -2.92 8.27 2.65
CA ILE A 108 -3.69 7.52 1.67
C ILE A 108 -5.17 7.69 1.99
N VAL A 109 -5.96 8.06 0.99
CA VAL A 109 -7.41 8.16 1.05
C VAL A 109 -8.01 7.04 0.22
N VAL A 110 -8.80 6.18 0.85
CA VAL A 110 -9.52 5.07 0.21
C VAL A 110 -11.01 5.29 0.37
N GLN A 111 -11.77 5.16 -0.72
CA GLN A 111 -13.22 5.32 -0.70
C GLN A 111 -13.91 4.23 -1.50
N THR A 112 -15.07 3.78 -1.04
CA THR A 112 -15.98 2.89 -1.78
C THR A 112 -17.42 3.29 -1.54
N ARG A 113 -18.29 3.07 -2.52
CA ARG A 113 -19.72 3.42 -2.39
C ARG A 113 -20.35 2.59 -1.26
N ASN A 114 -20.89 3.29 -0.27
CA ASN A 114 -21.57 2.68 0.85
C ASN A 114 -22.39 3.75 1.59
N ARG A 115 -23.72 3.66 1.50
CA ARG A 115 -24.64 4.59 2.17
C ARG A 115 -25.17 4.06 3.49
N ARG A 116 -24.73 2.87 3.93
CA ARG A 116 -25.12 2.32 5.23
C ARG A 116 -24.39 3.12 6.32
N PRO A 117 -25.11 3.71 7.29
CA PRO A 117 -24.49 4.52 8.32
C PRO A 117 -23.75 3.64 9.33
N PHE A 118 -22.61 4.14 9.84
CA PHE A 118 -21.91 3.57 10.99
C PHE A 118 -21.10 4.65 11.69
N SER A 119 -20.90 4.53 13.00
CA SER A 119 -20.09 5.50 13.76
C SER A 119 -18.63 5.47 13.31
N PRO A 120 -17.94 6.64 13.24
CA PRO A 120 -16.51 6.71 12.95
C PRO A 120 -15.69 5.70 13.75
N ARG A 121 -14.74 5.05 13.07
CA ARG A 121 -13.75 4.15 13.67
C ARG A 121 -12.36 4.75 13.57
N HIS A 122 -11.50 4.35 14.50
CA HIS A 122 -10.09 4.65 14.44
C HIS A 122 -9.24 3.45 14.79
N TYR A 123 -8.03 3.45 14.24
CA TYR A 123 -7.05 2.41 14.43
C TYR A 123 -5.71 3.10 14.70
N ARG A 124 -5.12 2.79 15.86
CA ARG A 124 -3.81 3.30 16.28
C ARG A 124 -2.75 2.19 16.18
N PRO A 125 -1.46 2.53 16.06
CA PRO A 125 -0.41 1.54 15.92
C PRO A 125 -0.42 0.44 16.99
N GLU A 126 -0.74 0.79 18.23
CA GLU A 126 -0.84 -0.14 19.37
C GLU A 126 -2.03 -1.11 19.31
N ASN A 127 -3.04 -0.83 18.48
CA ASN A 127 -4.27 -1.63 18.38
C ASN A 127 -4.39 -2.39 17.04
N ILE A 128 -3.44 -2.22 16.13
CA ILE A 128 -3.43 -2.90 14.84
C ILE A 128 -2.90 -4.32 15.00
N GLN A 129 -3.65 -5.30 14.50
CA GLN A 129 -3.24 -6.70 14.53
C GLN A 129 -2.06 -6.91 13.58
N ILE A 130 -0.99 -7.51 14.10
CA ILE A 130 0.23 -7.84 13.37
C ILE A 130 0.36 -9.35 13.24
N GLU A 131 0.43 -9.84 12.01
CA GLU A 131 0.62 -11.24 11.68
C GLU A 131 1.94 -11.48 10.94
N HIS A 132 2.68 -12.50 11.37
CA HIS A 132 3.87 -12.97 10.65
C HIS A 132 3.50 -14.17 9.77
N ARG A 133 3.01 -13.90 8.57
CA ARG A 133 2.64 -14.96 7.61
C ARG A 133 3.89 -15.54 6.96
N GLY A 134 3.94 -16.87 6.83
CA GLY A 134 5.06 -17.57 6.17
C GLY A 134 6.35 -17.68 7.00
N LYS A 135 6.35 -17.26 8.27
CA LYS A 135 7.51 -17.37 9.17
C LYS A 135 7.83 -18.83 9.47
N GLY A 136 9.12 -19.19 9.47
CA GLY A 136 9.59 -20.52 9.85
C GLY A 136 9.38 -21.62 8.80
N ILE A 137 8.83 -21.28 7.63
CA ILE A 137 8.59 -22.22 6.54
C ILE A 137 9.28 -21.78 5.25
N LEU A 138 9.47 -22.70 4.30
CA LEU A 138 10.03 -22.42 2.98
C LEU A 138 11.32 -21.58 3.01
N GLN A 139 12.19 -21.82 4.00
CA GLN A 139 13.42 -21.05 4.21
C GLN A 139 13.18 -19.54 4.35
N GLU A 140 12.08 -19.14 4.99
CA GLU A 140 11.63 -17.75 5.16
C GLU A 140 11.30 -17.02 3.84
N THR A 141 11.26 -17.70 2.69
CA THR A 141 11.10 -17.06 1.37
C THR A 141 9.73 -16.42 1.15
N CYS A 142 8.72 -16.80 1.94
CA CYS A 142 7.40 -16.18 1.92
C CYS A 142 7.04 -15.45 3.23
N HIS A 143 8.02 -15.27 4.13
CA HIS A 143 7.80 -14.57 5.39
C HIS A 143 7.62 -13.08 5.16
N ARG A 144 6.48 -12.57 5.64
CA ARG A 144 6.05 -11.16 5.56
C ARG A 144 5.31 -10.74 6.82
N ILE A 145 5.21 -9.44 7.04
CA ILE A 145 4.40 -8.86 8.13
C ILE A 145 3.11 -8.33 7.50
N VAL A 146 1.97 -8.81 7.99
CA VAL A 146 0.65 -8.28 7.63
C VAL A 146 0.14 -7.45 8.81
N ARG A 147 -0.19 -6.19 8.55
CA ARG A 147 -0.81 -5.27 9.50
C ARG A 147 -2.25 -5.06 9.06
N LEU A 148 -3.16 -5.79 9.69
CA LEU A 148 -4.57 -5.69 9.36
C LEU A 148 -5.16 -4.52 10.13
N VAL A 149 -5.41 -3.40 9.43
CA VAL A 149 -6.00 -2.21 10.05
C VAL A 149 -7.43 -2.54 10.41
N PHE A 150 -8.22 -2.95 9.42
CA PHE A 150 -9.54 -3.51 9.67
C PHE A 150 -10.03 -4.48 8.60
N ASP A 151 -10.89 -5.39 9.04
CA ASP A 151 -11.60 -6.39 8.25
C ASP A 151 -13.03 -6.60 8.79
N ASP A 152 -13.70 -7.67 8.35
CA ASP A 152 -15.04 -8.04 8.80
C ASP A 152 -15.14 -8.36 10.31
N ASN A 153 -14.03 -8.60 11.00
CA ASN A 153 -14.02 -8.97 12.42
C ASN A 153 -13.95 -7.76 13.35
N ASN A 154 -13.15 -6.74 13.00
CA ASN A 154 -12.90 -5.58 13.86
C ASN A 154 -13.41 -4.24 13.26
N GLY A 155 -13.81 -4.23 12.00
CA GLY A 155 -14.40 -3.08 11.32
C GLY A 155 -15.90 -2.92 11.57
N PRO A 156 -16.52 -1.85 11.05
CA PRO A 156 -17.97 -1.74 11.02
C PRO A 156 -18.58 -2.88 10.18
N PRO A 157 -19.56 -3.64 10.71
CA PRO A 157 -20.26 -4.68 9.94
C PRO A 157 -20.93 -4.17 8.65
N GLU A 158 -21.23 -2.87 8.60
CA GLU A 158 -21.82 -2.19 7.45
C GLU A 158 -20.79 -1.79 6.39
N SER A 159 -19.48 -1.90 6.66
CA SER A 159 -18.42 -1.52 5.73
C SER A 159 -18.37 -2.46 4.53
N ASN A 160 -17.90 -1.93 3.40
CA ASN A 160 -17.51 -2.68 2.20
C ASN A 160 -15.99 -2.69 2.01
N LEU A 161 -15.22 -2.16 2.97
CA LEU A 161 -13.76 -2.07 2.89
C LEU A 161 -13.10 -3.10 3.80
N VAL A 162 -11.97 -3.61 3.31
CA VAL A 162 -10.91 -4.22 4.11
C VAL A 162 -9.66 -3.38 3.86
N LEU A 163 -8.92 -3.04 4.92
CA LEU A 163 -7.73 -2.21 4.81
C LEU A 163 -6.59 -2.80 5.62
N GLY A 164 -5.41 -2.87 5.00
CA GLY A 164 -4.20 -3.37 5.65
C GLY A 164 -2.94 -2.91 4.93
N GLU A 165 -1.81 -3.17 5.59
CA GLU A 165 -0.49 -3.05 4.98
C GLU A 165 0.21 -4.40 5.00
N VAL A 166 1.01 -4.66 3.98
CA VAL A 166 1.92 -5.80 3.96
C VAL A 166 3.34 -5.26 3.84
N VAL A 167 4.18 -5.57 4.84
CA VAL A 167 5.62 -5.32 4.77
C VAL A 167 6.28 -6.62 4.33
N ASN A 168 6.74 -6.61 3.09
CA ASN A 168 7.46 -7.72 2.51
C ASN A 168 8.97 -7.41 2.52
N PHE A 169 9.79 -8.40 2.83
CA PHE A 169 11.23 -8.20 2.96
C PHE A 169 11.94 -8.44 1.63
N ALA A 170 13.07 -7.76 1.43
CA ALA A 170 13.88 -7.87 0.24
C ALA A 170 14.18 -9.35 -0.13
N GLY A 171 13.94 -9.70 -1.39
CA GLY A 171 14.20 -11.04 -1.92
C GLY A 171 13.12 -12.08 -1.61
N ARG A 172 12.04 -11.69 -0.92
CA ARG A 172 10.94 -12.58 -0.54
C ARG A 172 9.69 -12.39 -1.40
N TRP A 173 8.81 -13.38 -1.28
CA TRP A 173 7.54 -13.47 -1.98
C TRP A 173 6.38 -13.09 -1.07
N SER A 174 5.55 -12.17 -1.54
CA SER A 174 4.23 -11.89 -0.98
C SER A 174 3.14 -12.60 -1.79
N SER A 175 1.96 -12.74 -1.18
CA SER A 175 0.81 -13.46 -1.76
C SER A 175 1.13 -14.90 -2.22
N TYR A 176 2.11 -15.54 -1.57
CA TYR A 176 2.46 -16.95 -1.77
C TYR A 176 1.96 -17.83 -0.60
N PRO A 177 1.38 -19.02 -0.88
CA PRO A 177 1.03 -19.51 -2.22
C PRO A 177 -0.03 -18.63 -2.92
N PRO A 178 -0.09 -18.64 -4.27
CA PRO A 178 -1.04 -17.83 -5.03
C PRO A 178 -2.47 -18.17 -4.62
N HIS A 179 -3.35 -17.18 -4.65
CA HIS A 179 -4.76 -17.39 -4.32
C HIS A 179 -5.67 -16.66 -5.31
N SER A 180 -6.98 -16.69 -5.10
CA SER A 180 -7.91 -15.88 -5.86
C SER A 180 -9.17 -15.69 -5.05
N HIS A 181 -9.81 -14.54 -5.24
CA HIS A 181 -11.12 -14.25 -4.67
C HIS A 181 -11.87 -13.26 -5.57
N PRO A 182 -13.21 -13.22 -5.50
CA PRO A 182 -14.02 -12.36 -6.37
C PRO A 182 -13.91 -10.86 -6.02
N GLN A 183 -13.55 -10.52 -4.78
CA GLN A 183 -13.41 -9.14 -4.34
C GLN A 183 -12.24 -8.47 -5.08
N PRO A 184 -12.38 -7.23 -5.57
CA PRO A 184 -11.27 -6.50 -6.16
C PRO A 184 -10.28 -6.04 -5.09
N GLU A 185 -9.00 -5.99 -5.43
CA GLU A 185 -7.94 -5.46 -4.56
C GLU A 185 -7.22 -4.29 -5.23
N ILE A 186 -6.75 -3.36 -4.39
CA ILE A 186 -5.84 -2.29 -4.80
C ILE A 186 -4.57 -2.39 -3.96
N TYR A 187 -3.44 -2.53 -4.64
CA TYR A 187 -2.11 -2.48 -4.03
C TYR A 187 -1.46 -1.14 -4.36
N TYR A 188 -1.05 -0.39 -3.35
CA TYR A 188 -0.19 0.79 -3.49
C TYR A 188 1.19 0.46 -2.93
N TYR A 189 2.20 0.46 -3.80
CA TYR A 189 3.54 -0.01 -3.45
C TYR A 189 4.47 1.12 -3.02
N ARG A 190 5.20 0.88 -1.92
CA ARG A 190 6.36 1.66 -1.49
C ARG A 190 7.57 0.76 -1.41
N PHE A 191 8.73 1.31 -1.74
CA PHE A 191 10.02 0.62 -1.62
C PHE A 191 10.98 1.51 -0.85
N GLU A 192 11.80 0.89 -0.02
CA GLU A 192 12.94 1.51 0.64
C GLU A 192 14.21 0.74 0.25
N PRO A 193 15.18 1.37 -0.43
CA PRO A 193 15.15 2.76 -0.92
C PRO A 193 14.12 2.98 -2.03
N PRO A 194 13.69 4.23 -2.29
CA PRO A 194 12.70 4.55 -3.34
C PRO A 194 13.09 4.09 -4.76
N SER A 195 14.38 3.83 -5.00
CA SER A 195 14.88 3.27 -6.26
C SER A 195 14.67 1.76 -6.41
N GLY A 196 14.22 1.08 -5.35
CA GLY A 196 13.90 -0.34 -5.34
C GLY A 196 12.78 -0.72 -6.31
N TYR A 197 12.61 -2.02 -6.51
CA TYR A 197 11.55 -2.55 -7.37
C TYR A 197 11.17 -4.00 -7.00
N GLY A 198 10.06 -4.46 -7.56
CA GLY A 198 9.63 -5.86 -7.49
C GLY A 198 9.17 -6.34 -8.86
N TYR A 199 8.82 -7.61 -8.93
CA TYR A 199 8.10 -8.24 -10.01
C TYR A 199 6.79 -8.81 -9.48
N GLY A 200 5.71 -8.60 -10.23
CA GLY A 200 4.39 -9.12 -9.93
C GLY A 200 3.83 -9.90 -11.08
N GLU A 201 3.12 -10.98 -10.78
CA GLU A 201 2.40 -11.78 -11.75
C GLU A 201 0.91 -11.43 -11.68
N LEU A 202 0.22 -11.37 -12.81
CA LEU A 202 -1.24 -11.39 -12.85
C LEU A 202 -1.67 -12.28 -14.01
N GLY A 203 -2.32 -13.41 -13.71
CA GLY A 203 -2.50 -14.45 -14.71
C GLY A 203 -1.14 -14.90 -15.25
N ASP A 204 -0.96 -14.84 -16.56
CA ASP A 204 0.29 -15.22 -17.24
C ASP A 204 1.26 -14.04 -17.44
N ASP A 205 0.84 -12.81 -17.11
CA ASP A 205 1.65 -11.60 -17.33
C ASP A 205 2.54 -11.26 -16.13
N VAL A 206 3.75 -10.76 -16.40
CA VAL A 206 4.73 -10.33 -15.37
C VAL A 206 5.07 -8.85 -15.52
N PHE A 207 5.01 -8.11 -14.41
CA PHE A 207 5.18 -6.66 -14.38
C PHE A 207 6.31 -6.26 -13.44
N LYS A 208 7.12 -5.28 -13.86
CA LYS A 208 8.09 -4.64 -12.98
C LYS A 208 7.43 -3.50 -12.20
N ILE A 209 7.43 -3.58 -10.88
CA ILE A 209 6.76 -2.67 -9.96
C ILE A 209 7.79 -1.78 -9.29
N ARG A 210 7.48 -0.51 -9.11
CA ARG A 210 8.37 0.48 -8.48
C ARG A 210 7.64 1.24 -7.39
N SER A 211 8.37 2.03 -6.60
CA SER A 211 7.75 2.89 -5.60
C SER A 211 6.73 3.84 -6.22
N VAL A 212 5.60 4.03 -5.53
CA VAL A 212 4.45 4.83 -5.98
C VAL A 212 3.77 4.24 -7.22
N THR A 213 3.79 2.91 -7.33
CA THR A 213 3.00 2.15 -8.32
C THR A 213 1.71 1.68 -7.66
N THR A 214 0.60 1.77 -8.38
CA THR A 214 -0.64 1.11 -7.99
C THR A 214 -0.95 -0.04 -8.94
N CYS A 215 -1.29 -1.19 -8.38
CA CYS A 215 -1.80 -2.36 -9.08
C CYS A 215 -3.23 -2.64 -8.63
N ILE A 216 -4.03 -3.14 -9.55
CA ILE A 216 -5.43 -3.45 -9.34
C ILE A 216 -5.64 -4.89 -9.79
N THR A 217 -6.34 -5.68 -8.99
CA THR A 217 -6.68 -7.07 -9.33
C THR A 217 -8.17 -7.30 -9.12
N SER A 218 -8.78 -8.14 -9.97
CA SER A 218 -10.13 -8.63 -9.78
C SER A 218 -10.22 -10.07 -10.30
N GLY A 219 -10.76 -10.98 -9.49
CA GLY A 219 -10.97 -12.38 -9.86
C GLY A 219 -9.73 -13.28 -9.90
N GLN A 220 -8.50 -12.73 -9.84
CA GLN A 220 -7.24 -13.48 -9.69
C GLN A 220 -6.27 -12.71 -8.77
N SER A 221 -5.61 -13.41 -7.84
CA SER A 221 -4.52 -12.85 -7.05
C SER A 221 -3.20 -13.05 -7.79
N GLY A 222 -2.32 -12.06 -7.72
CA GLY A 222 -0.97 -12.13 -8.28
C GLY A 222 0.06 -12.71 -7.32
N ILE A 223 1.11 -13.35 -7.84
CA ILE A 223 2.33 -13.63 -7.06
C ILE A 223 3.22 -12.39 -7.11
N TRP A 224 3.76 -11.95 -5.97
CA TRP A 224 4.64 -10.78 -5.94
C TRP A 224 6.02 -11.15 -5.39
N LYS A 225 7.07 -10.97 -6.20
CA LYS A 225 8.48 -11.05 -5.78
C LYS A 225 9.04 -9.65 -5.59
N GLU A 226 9.53 -9.29 -4.42
CA GLU A 226 10.25 -8.02 -4.27
C GLU A 226 11.76 -8.22 -4.37
N ILE A 227 12.44 -7.38 -5.16
CA ILE A 227 13.90 -7.38 -5.31
C ILE A 227 14.42 -6.00 -4.93
N ASP A 228 14.83 -5.81 -3.68
CA ASP A 228 15.58 -4.63 -3.30
C ASP A 228 16.95 -4.64 -4.01
N THR A 229 17.27 -3.55 -4.72
CA THR A 229 18.52 -3.40 -5.47
C THR A 229 19.68 -2.82 -4.66
N LYS A 230 19.58 -2.70 -3.34
CA LYS A 230 20.76 -2.39 -2.50
C LYS A 230 21.75 -3.55 -2.28
N ALA A 231 21.62 -4.68 -2.99
CA ALA A 231 22.61 -5.76 -2.99
C ALA A 231 23.70 -5.67 -4.08
N LEU A 232 23.76 -4.58 -4.88
CA LEU A 232 24.80 -4.41 -5.91
C LEU A 232 25.59 -3.11 -5.72
N ARG A 233 26.35 -3.02 -4.62
CA ARG A 233 27.57 -2.19 -4.58
C ARG A 233 28.78 -3.00 -4.09
N SER A 234 29.67 -3.20 -5.06
CA SER A 234 31.10 -3.56 -4.96
C SER A 234 31.48 -5.00 -4.58
N ILE A 235 31.48 -5.89 -5.58
CA ILE A 235 32.41 -7.05 -5.65
C ILE A 235 33.86 -6.58 -5.94
N ARG A 236 34.17 -5.27 -5.86
CA ARG A 236 35.51 -4.76 -6.22
C ARG A 236 36.54 -4.83 -5.08
N ASN A 237 36.16 -5.14 -3.84
CA ASN A 237 37.09 -5.12 -2.70
C ASN A 237 37.11 -6.40 -1.84
N THR A 238 36.77 -7.56 -2.40
CA THR A 238 37.11 -8.84 -1.74
C THR A 238 38.42 -9.37 -2.34
N PRO A 239 39.54 -9.33 -1.61
CA PRO A 239 40.79 -9.93 -2.10
C PRO A 239 40.57 -11.43 -2.32
N GLY A 240 40.74 -11.92 -3.55
CA GLY A 240 40.75 -13.36 -3.85
C GLY A 240 39.67 -13.89 -4.80
N LEU A 241 38.73 -13.07 -5.29
CA LEU A 241 37.75 -13.49 -6.30
C LEU A 241 38.03 -12.81 -7.64
N SER A 242 38.87 -13.43 -8.49
CA SER A 242 38.97 -13.03 -9.89
C SER A 242 37.80 -13.65 -10.67
N ALA A 243 36.89 -12.82 -11.19
CA ALA A 243 35.92 -13.27 -12.17
C ALA A 243 36.66 -13.70 -13.45
N LYS A 244 36.69 -15.00 -13.74
CA LYS A 244 37.13 -15.49 -15.06
C LYS A 244 36.10 -15.00 -16.09
N ARG A 245 36.54 -14.17 -17.05
CA ARG A 245 35.72 -13.88 -18.23
C ARG A 245 35.55 -15.18 -19.01
N VAL A 246 34.30 -15.55 -19.25
CA VAL A 246 33.97 -16.54 -20.28
C VAL A 246 34.15 -15.82 -21.62
N SER A 247 35.06 -16.29 -22.45
CA SER A 247 35.24 -15.80 -23.82
C SER A 247 34.06 -16.24 -24.67
N GLU A 248 33.46 -15.31 -25.41
CA GLU A 248 32.47 -15.64 -26.44
C GLU A 248 33.12 -16.46 -27.57
N PRO A 249 32.41 -17.46 -28.14
CA PRO A 249 32.88 -18.19 -29.29
C PRO A 249 32.85 -17.29 -30.54
N PRO A 250 33.78 -17.49 -31.51
CA PRO A 250 33.83 -16.65 -32.70
C PRO A 250 32.65 -16.92 -33.63
N ASP A 251 32.08 -15.84 -34.17
CA ASP A 251 30.99 -15.85 -35.15
C ASP A 251 31.36 -16.67 -36.40
N LYS A 252 30.39 -17.44 -36.90
CA LYS A 252 30.39 -18.04 -38.24
C LYS A 252 29.24 -17.46 -39.06
#